data_AF-A0A2T4MHI0-F1
#
_entry.id   AF-A0A2T4MHI0-F1
#
_cell.length_a   1.000
_cell.length_b   1.000
_cell.length_c   1.000
_cell.angle_alpha   90.00
_cell.angle_beta   90.00
_cell.angle_gamma   90.00
#
_symmetry.space_group_name_H-M   'P 1'
#
loop_
_entity.id
_entity.type
_entity.pdbx_description
1 polymer ?
#
loop_
_entity_poly.entity_id
_entity_poly.type
_entity_poly.pdbx_seq_one_letter_code
_entity_poly.pdbx_strand_id
1 'polypeptide(L)'
;MSNKSGLLAQKLVLEASKATKESSLSGLKSDKERLEKAISTAKIIKEDFNDYKSTYNGITIDKTQWSGTERDNSDKKKDELDEAIKDYEDKYDKILEDMDKDLKDINSDIENVQSEITRITNEIRSITSQLEA
;
A
#
# COMPACT_ATOMS: atom_id res chain seq x y z
N MET A 1 -48.85 16.96 13.30
CA MET A 1 -48.37 16.18 12.14
C MET A 1 -47.01 16.61 11.57
N SER A 2 -46.25 17.52 12.22
CA SER A 2 -45.00 18.07 11.66
C SER A 2 -43.73 17.22 11.89
N ASN A 3 -43.76 16.23 12.79
CA ASN A 3 -42.57 15.47 13.19
C ASN A 3 -42.28 14.27 12.25
N LYS A 4 -43.32 13.57 11.82
CA LYS A 4 -43.19 12.31 11.06
C LYS A 4 -42.56 12.50 9.67
N SER A 5 -42.94 13.55 8.95
CA SER A 5 -42.34 13.88 7.65
C SER A 5 -40.87 14.29 7.77
N GLY A 6 -40.50 15.02 8.83
CA GLY A 6 -39.11 15.39 9.13
C GLY A 6 -38.24 14.16 9.41
N LEU A 7 -38.72 13.24 10.26
CA LEU A 7 -38.03 11.98 10.56
C LEU A 7 -37.86 11.10 9.31
N LEU A 8 -38.87 11.02 8.44
CA LEU A 8 -38.75 10.30 7.16
C LEU A 8 -37.71 10.93 6.24
N ALA A 9 -37.69 12.26 6.11
CA ALA A 9 -36.70 12.96 5.31
C ALA A 9 -35.27 12.74 5.85
N GLN A 10 -35.08 12.81 7.17
CA GLN A 10 -33.80 12.53 7.81
C GLN A 10 -33.34 11.09 7.57
N LYS A 11 -34.25 10.11 7.70
CA LYS A 11 -33.95 8.70 7.42
C LYS A 11 -33.47 8.51 5.98
N LEU A 12 -34.14 9.11 5.00
CA LEU A 12 -33.73 9.02 3.58
C LEU A 12 -32.33 9.60 3.35
N VAL A 13 -31.99 10.73 3.98
CA VAL A 13 -30.66 11.33 3.89
C VAL A 13 -29.59 10.40 4.48
N LEU A 14 -29.86 9.78 5.64
CA LEU A 14 -28.94 8.83 6.26
C LEU A 14 -28.78 7.55 5.44
N GLU A 15 -29.85 7.03 4.84
CA GLU A 15 -29.81 5.86 3.95
C GLU A 15 -28.97 6.15 2.71
N ALA A 16 -29.13 7.33 2.09
CA ALA A 16 -28.29 7.75 0.97
C ALA A 16 -26.82 7.89 1.39
N SER A 17 -26.55 8.54 2.52
CA SER A 17 -25.19 8.68 3.06
C SER A 17 -24.55 7.32 3.35
N LYS A 18 -25.32 6.37 3.90
CA LYS A 18 -24.85 5.00 4.16
C LYS A 18 -24.45 4.31 2.87
N ALA A 19 -25.28 4.37 1.83
CA ALA A 19 -25.00 3.76 0.53
C ALA A 19 -23.71 4.32 -0.09
N THR A 20 -23.49 5.64 0.01
CA THR A 20 -22.23 6.26 -0.44
C THR A 20 -21.03 5.71 0.33
N LYS A 21 -21.12 5.60 1.66
CA LYS A 21 -20.03 5.07 2.49
C LYS A 21 -19.75 3.60 2.23
N GLU A 22 -20.78 2.79 2.00
CA GLU A 22 -20.64 1.38 1.60
C GLU A 22 -19.93 1.24 0.25
N SER A 23 -20.23 2.12 -0.70
CA SER A 23 -19.51 2.19 -1.98
C SER A 23 -18.04 2.56 -1.79
N SER A 24 -17.74 3.60 -0.98
CA SER A 24 -16.36 3.95 -0.65
C SER A 24 -15.60 2.81 0.03
N LEU A 25 -16.24 2.11 0.97
CA LEU A 25 -15.66 0.95 1.66
C LEU A 25 -15.30 -0.18 0.66
N SER A 26 -16.17 -0.45 -0.31
CA SER A 26 -15.89 -1.42 -1.36
C SER A 26 -14.69 -1.01 -2.23
N GLY A 27 -14.57 0.28 -2.54
CA GLY A 27 -13.43 0.84 -3.27
C GLY A 27 -12.12 0.65 -2.49
N LEU A 28 -12.09 1.06 -1.23
CA LEU A 28 -10.93 0.92 -0.35
C LEU A 28 -10.48 -0.54 -0.21
N LYS A 29 -11.42 -1.49 -0.07
CA LYS A 29 -11.10 -2.92 -0.04
C LYS A 29 -10.46 -3.41 -1.35
N SER A 30 -10.95 -2.93 -2.48
CA SER A 30 -10.37 -3.27 -3.78
C SER A 30 -8.95 -2.70 -3.94
N ASP A 31 -8.73 -1.47 -3.47
CA ASP A 31 -7.42 -0.83 -3.51
C ASP A 31 -6.42 -1.50 -2.56
N LYS A 32 -6.87 -1.92 -1.37
CA LYS A 32 -6.10 -2.76 -0.45
C LYS A 32 -5.62 -4.04 -1.15
N GLU A 33 -6.52 -4.79 -1.78
CA GLU A 33 -6.14 -6.04 -2.46
C GLU A 33 -5.14 -5.82 -3.60
N ARG A 34 -5.25 -4.70 -4.32
CA ARG A 34 -4.28 -4.33 -5.37
C ARG A 34 -2.93 -4.01 -4.78
N LEU A 35 -2.89 -3.26 -3.68
CA LEU A 35 -1.66 -2.87 -3.01
C LEU A 35 -0.95 -4.09 -2.39
N GLU A 36 -1.70 -4.99 -1.74
CA GLU A 36 -1.15 -6.25 -1.20
C GLU A 36 -0.49 -7.10 -2.30
N LYS A 37 -1.12 -7.20 -3.48
CA LYS A 37 -0.54 -7.87 -4.64
C LYS A 37 0.73 -7.18 -5.13
N ALA A 38 0.70 -5.85 -5.23
CA ALA A 38 1.86 -5.08 -5.66
C ALA A 38 3.04 -5.24 -4.70
N ILE A 39 2.80 -5.20 -3.38
CA ILE A 39 3.82 -5.45 -2.35
C ILE A 39 4.41 -6.85 -2.49
N SER A 40 3.55 -7.87 -2.70
CA SER A 40 4.03 -9.24 -2.91
C SER A 40 4.92 -9.36 -4.14
N THR A 41 4.52 -8.76 -5.27
CA THR A 41 5.33 -8.73 -6.49
C THR A 41 6.64 -8.00 -6.26
N ALA A 42 6.62 -6.88 -5.53
CA ALA A 42 7.83 -6.12 -5.23
C ALA A 42 8.81 -6.92 -4.36
N LYS A 43 8.31 -7.68 -3.38
CA LYS A 43 9.15 -8.57 -2.56
C LYS A 43 9.85 -9.65 -3.40
N ILE A 44 9.14 -10.27 -4.34
CA ILE A 44 9.72 -11.25 -5.27
C ILE A 44 10.84 -10.61 -6.11
N ILE A 45 10.60 -9.41 -6.66
CA ILE A 45 11.62 -8.69 -7.44
C ILE A 45 12.86 -8.36 -6.57
N LYS A 46 12.66 -8.00 -5.30
CA LYS A 46 13.78 -7.77 -4.37
C LYS A 46 14.57 -9.05 -4.09
N GLU A 47 13.89 -10.19 -3.95
CA GLU A 47 14.54 -11.50 -3.82
C GLU A 47 15.38 -11.83 -5.06
N ASP A 48 14.80 -11.71 -6.26
CA ASP A 48 15.52 -11.92 -7.52
C ASP A 48 16.75 -11.01 -7.62
N PHE A 49 16.59 -9.72 -7.29
CA PHE A 49 17.70 -8.75 -7.27
C PHE A 49 18.82 -9.19 -6.32
N ASN A 50 18.48 -9.69 -5.13
CA ASN A 50 19.45 -10.17 -4.15
C ASN A 50 20.21 -11.42 -4.66
N ASP A 51 19.54 -12.32 -5.37
CA ASP A 51 20.16 -13.50 -5.98
C ASP A 51 21.17 -13.11 -7.07
N TYR A 52 20.81 -12.14 -7.93
CA TYR A 52 21.73 -11.59 -8.93
C TYR A 52 22.91 -10.86 -8.28
N LYS A 53 22.66 -10.05 -7.24
CA LYS A 53 23.69 -9.34 -6.46
C LYS A 53 24.66 -10.34 -5.80
N SER A 54 24.14 -11.43 -5.25
CA SER A 54 24.96 -12.52 -4.68
C SER A 54 25.85 -13.17 -5.73
N THR A 55 25.29 -13.47 -6.91
CA THR A 55 26.05 -14.02 -8.05
C THR A 55 27.16 -13.08 -8.48
N TYR A 56 26.86 -11.77 -8.62
CA TYR A 56 27.84 -10.74 -8.94
C TYR A 56 28.96 -10.65 -7.90
N ASN A 57 28.62 -10.65 -6.61
CA ASN A 57 29.60 -10.62 -5.52
C ASN A 57 30.49 -11.87 -5.47
N GLY A 58 30.00 -13.00 -5.98
CA GLY A 58 30.76 -14.25 -6.10
C GLY A 58 31.78 -14.27 -7.23
N ILE A 59 31.73 -13.31 -8.17
CA ILE A 59 32.68 -13.24 -9.29
C ILE A 59 34.08 -12.93 -8.74
N THR A 60 34.99 -13.89 -8.91
CA THR A 60 36.40 -13.74 -8.54
C THR A 60 37.24 -13.59 -9.80
N ILE A 61 38.03 -12.52 -9.87
CA ILE A 61 39.02 -12.30 -10.93
C ILE A 61 40.40 -12.64 -10.37
N ASP A 62 41.15 -13.49 -11.07
CA ASP A 62 42.52 -13.82 -10.70
C ASP A 62 43.42 -12.58 -10.82
N LYS A 63 43.81 -12.06 -9.65
CA LYS A 63 44.63 -10.85 -9.50
C LYS A 63 46.07 -11.04 -9.97
N THR A 64 46.50 -12.27 -10.26
CA THR A 64 47.87 -12.56 -10.73
C THR A 64 48.01 -12.43 -12.25
N GLN A 65 46.90 -12.42 -12.98
CA GLN A 65 46.89 -12.36 -14.45
C GLN A 65 46.65 -10.95 -15.01
N TRP A 66 46.23 -10.00 -14.17
CA TRP A 66 45.84 -8.65 -14.59
C TRP A 66 46.61 -7.60 -13.75
N SER A 67 47.24 -6.63 -14.41
CA SER A 67 48.01 -5.56 -13.77
C SER A 67 48.04 -4.29 -14.65
N GLY A 68 48.47 -3.17 -14.08
CA GLY A 68 48.55 -1.89 -14.78
C GLY A 68 47.20 -1.23 -15.03
N THR A 69 47.16 -0.33 -16.00
CA THR A 69 45.99 0.54 -16.30
C THR A 69 44.70 -0.24 -16.55
N GLU A 70 44.76 -1.42 -17.18
CA GLU A 70 43.60 -2.28 -17.43
C GLU A 70 42.97 -2.78 -16.13
N ARG A 71 43.78 -3.07 -15.11
CA ARG A 71 43.31 -3.46 -13.78
C ARG A 71 42.68 -2.28 -13.05
N ASP A 72 43.35 -1.14 -13.04
CA ASP A 72 42.82 0.07 -12.38
C ASP A 72 41.47 0.48 -12.97
N ASN A 73 41.32 0.37 -14.29
CA ASN A 73 40.05 0.60 -14.98
C ASN A 73 38.98 -0.44 -14.62
N SER A 74 39.37 -1.70 -14.44
CA SER A 74 38.45 -2.77 -14.03
C SER A 74 37.96 -2.55 -12.59
N ASP A 75 38.87 -2.24 -11.67
CA ASP A 75 38.55 -1.98 -10.26
C ASP A 75 37.63 -0.74 -10.15
N LYS A 76 37.92 0.33 -10.89
CA LYS A 76 37.04 1.51 -10.93
C LYS A 76 35.63 1.19 -11.44
N LYS A 77 35.50 0.38 -12.49
CA LYS A 77 34.19 -0.04 -12.99
C LYS A 77 33.43 -0.90 -11.98
N LYS A 78 34.14 -1.70 -11.20
CA LYS A 78 33.55 -2.46 -10.10
C LYS A 78 32.98 -1.52 -9.04
N ASP A 79 33.75 -0.51 -8.62
CA ASP A 79 33.29 0.48 -7.65
C ASP A 79 32.04 1.23 -8.14
N GLU A 80 32.04 1.66 -9.41
CA GLU A 80 30.88 2.31 -10.05
C GLU A 80 29.63 1.40 -10.06
N LEU A 81 29.80 0.10 -10.31
CA LEU A 81 28.72 -0.89 -10.26
C LEU A 81 28.23 -1.13 -8.82
N ASP A 82 29.14 -1.21 -7.85
CA ASP A 82 28.81 -1.40 -6.44
C ASP A 82 27.98 -0.21 -5.92
N GLU A 83 28.34 1.02 -6.30
CA GLU A 83 27.57 2.22 -6.00
C GLU A 83 26.17 2.19 -6.65
N ALA A 84 26.07 1.81 -7.92
CA ALA A 84 24.78 1.72 -8.62
C ALA A 84 23.86 0.64 -8.03
N ILE A 85 24.41 -0.51 -7.65
CA ILE A 85 23.67 -1.59 -6.97
C ILE A 85 23.11 -1.09 -5.64
N LYS A 86 23.92 -0.38 -4.86
CA LYS A 86 23.50 0.18 -3.58
C LYS A 86 22.41 1.26 -3.74
N ASP A 87 22.57 2.19 -4.67
CA ASP A 87 21.56 3.22 -4.94
C ASP A 87 20.22 2.61 -5.38
N TYR A 88 20.25 1.56 -6.20
CA TYR A 88 19.04 0.82 -6.55
C TYR A 88 18.39 0.15 -5.33
N GLU A 89 19.17 -0.52 -4.49
CA GLU A 89 18.68 -1.17 -3.26
C GLU A 89 18.02 -0.17 -2.31
N ASP A 90 18.68 0.97 -2.03
CA ASP A 90 18.16 2.01 -1.14
C ASP A 90 16.82 2.58 -1.67
N LYS A 91 16.73 2.82 -2.99
CA LYS A 91 15.49 3.29 -3.63
C LYS A 91 14.38 2.24 -3.56
N TYR A 92 14.72 0.98 -3.79
CA TYR A 92 13.75 -0.11 -3.77
C TYR A 92 13.18 -0.32 -2.37
N ASP A 93 14.03 -0.23 -1.35
CA ASP A 93 13.64 -0.36 0.05
C ASP A 93 12.73 0.77 0.47
N LYS A 94 13.04 2.00 0.04
CA LYS A 94 12.17 3.16 0.25
C LYS A 94 10.79 2.97 -0.36
N ILE A 95 10.70 2.44 -1.58
CA ILE A 95 9.43 2.15 -2.25
C ILE A 95 8.63 1.12 -1.46
N LEU A 96 9.26 0.04 -1.01
CA LEU A 96 8.57 -0.98 -0.19
C LEU A 96 8.05 -0.40 1.14
N GLU A 97 8.84 0.43 1.82
CA GLU A 97 8.40 1.12 3.04
C GLU A 97 7.19 2.02 2.79
N ASP A 98 7.20 2.79 1.70
CA ASP A 98 6.10 3.68 1.33
C ASP A 98 4.83 2.87 1.01
N MET A 99 4.95 1.75 0.28
CA MET A 99 3.82 0.85 0.02
C MET A 99 3.27 0.21 1.30
N ASP A 100 4.12 -0.22 2.22
CA ASP A 100 3.70 -0.77 3.51
C ASP A 100 3.02 0.29 4.39
N LYS A 101 3.42 1.56 4.26
CA LYS A 101 2.74 2.70 4.91
C LYS A 101 1.37 2.94 4.30
N ASP A 102 1.27 3.02 2.98
CA ASP A 102 0.00 3.20 2.27
C ASP A 102 -0.99 2.08 2.62
N LEU A 103 -0.52 0.84 2.81
CA LEU A 103 -1.35 -0.27 3.23
C LEU A 103 -1.91 -0.07 4.65
N LYS A 104 -1.10 0.47 5.57
CA LYS A 104 -1.57 0.80 6.93
C LYS A 104 -2.60 1.92 6.90
N ASP A 105 -2.36 2.95 6.10
CA ASP A 105 -3.26 4.09 5.96
C ASP A 105 -4.63 3.63 5.38
N ILE A 106 -4.62 2.81 4.32
CA ILE A 106 -5.85 2.21 3.75
C ILE A 106 -6.59 1.35 4.79
N ASN A 107 -5.88 0.56 5.61
CA ASN A 107 -6.52 -0.22 6.66
C ASN A 107 -7.22 0.69 7.70
N SER A 108 -6.58 1.79 8.09
CA SER A 108 -7.18 2.76 9.01
C SER A 108 -8.43 3.40 8.40
N ASP A 109 -8.38 3.78 7.12
CA ASP A 109 -9.52 4.35 6.40
C ASP A 109 -10.70 3.36 6.33
N ILE A 110 -10.42 2.08 6.09
CA ILE A 110 -11.43 1.01 6.11
C ILE A 110 -12.11 0.94 7.48
N GLU A 111 -11.35 0.92 8.57
CA GLU A 111 -11.89 0.86 9.94
C GLU A 111 -12.73 2.09 10.29
N ASN A 112 -12.27 3.27 9.89
CA ASN A 112 -12.99 4.53 10.07
C ASN A 112 -14.33 4.52 9.34
N VAL A 113 -14.34 4.16 8.05
CA VAL A 113 -15.57 4.09 7.24
C VAL A 113 -16.54 3.04 7.78
N GLN A 114 -16.05 1.88 8.25
CA GLN A 114 -16.89 0.86 8.88
C GLN A 114 -17.55 1.38 10.17
N SER A 115 -16.81 2.16 10.97
CA SER A 115 -17.33 2.79 12.18
C SER A 115 -18.41 3.82 11.86
N GLU A 116 -18.21 4.63 10.82
CA GLU A 116 -19.22 5.59 10.33
C GLU A 116 -20.49 4.90 9.84
N ILE A 117 -20.38 3.84 9.04
CA ILE A 117 -21.53 3.04 8.57
C ILE A 117 -22.32 2.47 9.76
N THR A 118 -21.61 1.97 10.78
CA THR A 118 -22.23 1.45 12.01
C THR A 118 -23.01 2.53 12.75
N ARG A 119 -22.40 3.72 12.90
CA ARG A 119 -23.07 4.87 13.53
C ARG A 119 -24.33 5.28 12.76
N ILE A 120 -24.23 5.47 11.44
CA ILE A 120 -25.36 5.82 10.58
C ILE A 120 -26.47 4.75 10.68
N THR A 121 -26.10 3.47 10.70
CA THR A 121 -27.07 2.38 10.85
C THR A 121 -27.82 2.45 12.18
N ASN A 122 -27.14 2.80 13.28
CA ASN A 122 -27.79 2.97 14.58
C ASN A 122 -28.71 4.20 14.62
N GLU A 123 -28.32 5.30 13.98
CA GLU A 123 -29.17 6.49 13.84
C GLU A 123 -30.45 6.18 13.03
N ILE A 124 -30.33 5.45 11.91
CA ILE A 124 -31.48 4.98 11.12
C ILE A 124 -32.42 4.10 11.97
N ARG A 125 -31.88 3.19 12.79
CA ARG A 125 -32.67 2.34 13.70
C ARG A 125 -33.43 3.18 14.72
N SER A 126 -32.78 4.15 15.34
CA SER A 126 -33.43 5.05 16.31
C SER A 126 -34.58 5.84 15.68
N ILE A 127 -34.38 6.40 14.48
CA ILE A 127 -35.43 7.11 13.75
C ILE A 127 -36.57 6.17 13.37
N THR A 128 -36.25 4.93 12.97
CA THR A 128 -37.27 3.93 12.62
C THR A 128 -38.15 3.60 13.83
N SER A 129 -37.56 3.39 15.02
CA SER A 129 -38.35 3.18 16.25
C SER A 129 -39.21 4.38 16.62
N GLN A 130 -38.74 5.61 16.39
CA GLN A 130 -39.54 6.83 16.62
C GLN A 130 -40.70 6.99 15.62
N LEU A 131 -40.58 6.44 14.41
CA LEU A 131 -41.64 6.45 13.39
C LEU A 131 -42.73 5.40 13.65
N GLU A 132 -42.37 4.33 14.37
CA GLU A 132 -43.23 3.20 14.75
C GLU A 132 -43.96 3.41 16.09
N ALA A 133 -43.42 4.26 16.96
CA ALA A 133 -44.05 4.72 18.21
C ALA A 133 -45.15 5.76 17.97
#